data_AF-A0A2N1JFJ4-F1
#
_entry.id   AF-A0A2N1JFJ4-F1
#
_cell.length_a   1.000
_cell.length_b   1.000
_cell.length_c   1.000
_cell.angle_alpha   90.00
_cell.angle_beta   90.00
_cell.angle_gamma   90.00
#
_symmetry.space_group_name_H-M   'P 1'
#
loop_
_entity.id
_entity.type
_entity.pdbx_description
1 polymer ?
#
loop_
_entity_poly.entity_id
_entity_poly.type
_entity_poly.pdbx_seq_one_letter_code
_entity_poly.pdbx_strand_id
1 'polypeptide(L)'
;MSRHAAPRYADGVTTHKSHQAPHFSSRRGTQDLLVYYCLCGEFVLVCNTALEDLPLRPLDHSHILRALDSAKADDGVRQHADIYKISASQGKGQMLQRPDGSLERQYDFRCTRCNLPIGYEHTPPPLKSGGTFTFILPGALTQGVAPPNALLETMR
;
A
#
# COMPACT_ATOMS: atom_id res chain seq x y z
N MET A 1 -41.75 -1.11 -61.48
CA MET A 1 -40.72 -0.99 -60.42
C MET A 1 -41.14 -1.85 -59.25
N SER A 2 -40.69 -3.10 -59.22
CA SER A 2 -41.00 -4.08 -58.17
C SER A 2 -40.19 -3.74 -56.92
N ARG A 3 -40.83 -3.63 -55.76
CA ARG A 3 -40.15 -3.77 -54.46
C ARG A 3 -40.89 -4.78 -53.61
N HIS A 4 -40.13 -5.80 -53.28
CA HIS A 4 -40.50 -7.00 -52.56
C HIS A 4 -40.62 -6.76 -51.05
N ALA A 5 -41.61 -7.44 -50.48
CA ALA A 5 -41.61 -8.22 -49.23
C ALA A 5 -40.77 -7.77 -48.01
N ALA A 6 -41.48 -7.68 -46.88
CA ALA A 6 -40.94 -7.84 -45.53
C ALA A 6 -40.45 -9.28 -45.27
N PRO A 7 -39.57 -9.46 -44.27
CA PRO A 7 -39.73 -10.59 -43.36
C PRO A 7 -39.67 -10.23 -41.87
N ARG A 8 -40.32 -11.10 -41.11
CA ARG A 8 -40.44 -11.21 -39.65
C ARG A 8 -39.11 -11.55 -38.98
N TYR A 9 -38.88 -11.17 -37.71
CA TYR A 9 -38.59 -12.13 -36.61
C TYR A 9 -38.43 -11.48 -35.21
N ALA A 10 -39.13 -12.10 -34.25
CA ALA A 10 -38.86 -12.38 -32.83
C ALA A 10 -38.52 -11.29 -31.77
N ASP A 11 -39.27 -11.44 -30.68
CA ASP A 11 -39.05 -10.96 -29.32
C ASP A 11 -37.65 -11.29 -28.78
N GLY A 12 -36.91 -10.26 -28.40
CA GLY A 12 -35.65 -10.36 -27.67
C GLY A 12 -35.78 -9.68 -26.31
N VAL A 13 -36.08 -10.47 -25.27
CA VAL A 13 -35.98 -10.06 -23.87
C VAL A 13 -34.55 -9.57 -23.60
N THR A 14 -34.40 -8.28 -23.37
CA THR A 14 -33.11 -7.69 -23.01
C THR A 14 -32.88 -7.95 -21.52
N THR A 15 -32.14 -9.01 -21.18
CA THR A 15 -31.63 -9.20 -19.83
C THR A 15 -30.62 -8.09 -19.52
N HIS A 16 -31.03 -7.11 -18.71
CA HIS A 16 -30.11 -6.14 -18.12
C HIS A 16 -29.12 -6.88 -17.21
N LYS A 17 -27.93 -7.22 -17.74
CA LYS A 17 -26.79 -7.57 -16.89
C LYS A 17 -26.38 -6.29 -16.15
N SER A 18 -26.77 -6.22 -14.88
CA SER A 18 -26.23 -5.25 -13.93
C SER A 18 -24.73 -5.52 -13.75
N HIS A 19 -23.91 -4.84 -14.55
CA HIS A 19 -22.51 -4.64 -14.20
C HIS A 19 -22.47 -3.69 -13.01
N GLN A 20 -22.60 -4.28 -11.81
CA GLN A 20 -22.36 -3.57 -10.58
C GLN A 20 -20.84 -3.39 -10.47
N ALA A 21 -20.38 -2.19 -10.80
CA ALA A 21 -19.02 -1.77 -10.49
C ALA A 21 -18.77 -2.00 -8.99
N PRO A 22 -17.57 -2.47 -8.57
CA PRO A 22 -17.27 -2.60 -7.17
C PRO A 22 -17.43 -1.22 -6.52
N HIS A 23 -18.43 -1.14 -5.65
CA HIS A 23 -18.80 0.06 -4.94
C HIS A 23 -17.67 0.36 -3.94
N PHE A 24 -16.66 1.14 -4.34
CA PHE A 24 -15.63 1.61 -3.39
C PHE A 24 -16.28 2.62 -2.46
N SER A 25 -16.84 2.07 -1.39
CA SER A 25 -17.54 2.82 -0.37
C SER A 25 -16.50 3.63 0.38
N SER A 26 -16.57 4.96 0.27
CA SER A 26 -15.91 5.87 1.21
C SER A 26 -16.51 5.64 2.60
N ARG A 27 -16.00 4.64 3.32
CA ARG A 27 -16.23 4.51 4.76
C ARG A 27 -15.30 5.49 5.44
N ARG A 28 -15.83 6.64 5.85
CA ARG A 28 -15.37 7.30 7.09
C ARG A 28 -15.79 6.44 8.29
N GLY A 29 -15.33 5.20 8.33
CA GLY A 29 -15.34 4.36 9.50
C GLY A 29 -14.02 4.57 10.23
N THR A 30 -13.99 4.33 11.53
CA THR A 30 -12.76 4.15 12.29
C THR A 30 -11.98 2.99 11.68
N GLN A 31 -11.13 3.26 10.68
CA GLN A 31 -10.18 2.26 10.19
C GLN A 31 -9.17 2.07 11.31
N ASP A 32 -9.12 0.84 11.84
CA ASP A 32 -8.14 0.49 12.85
C ASP A 32 -6.74 0.66 12.25
N LEU A 33 -5.87 1.34 13.00
CA LEU A 33 -4.47 1.47 12.61
C LEU A 33 -3.73 0.18 12.95
N LEU A 34 -3.04 -0.37 11.97
CA LEU A 34 -2.22 -1.57 12.10
C LEU A 34 -0.84 -1.19 12.61
N VAL A 35 -0.34 -1.95 13.58
CA VAL A 35 0.95 -1.69 14.24
C VAL A 35 1.93 -2.81 13.94
N TYR A 36 3.10 -2.42 13.46
CA TYR A 36 4.16 -3.32 13.03
C TYR A 36 5.44 -3.08 13.82
N TYR A 37 6.06 -4.20 14.18
CA TYR A 37 7.28 -4.25 14.97
C TYR A 37 8.43 -4.81 14.13
N CYS A 38 9.63 -4.30 14.37
CA CYS A 38 10.87 -4.96 13.95
C CYS A 38 10.92 -6.38 14.54
N LEU A 39 11.64 -7.28 13.89
CA LEU A 39 11.91 -8.63 14.40
C LEU A 39 12.53 -8.67 15.82
N CYS A 40 13.22 -7.61 16.24
CA CYS A 40 13.72 -7.54 17.60
C CYS A 40 12.63 -7.18 18.64
N GLY A 41 11.46 -6.69 18.21
CA GLY A 41 10.35 -6.21 19.03
C GLY A 41 10.27 -4.69 19.20
N GLU A 42 11.01 -3.91 18.39
CA GLU A 42 10.93 -2.43 18.40
C GLU A 42 9.72 -1.97 17.60
N PHE A 43 9.00 -0.95 18.06
CA PHE A 43 7.92 -0.33 17.28
C PHE A 43 8.51 0.40 16.07
N VAL A 44 8.00 0.13 14.87
CA VAL A 44 8.56 0.71 13.64
C VAL A 44 7.54 1.37 12.74
N LEU A 45 6.37 0.77 12.52
CA LEU A 45 5.40 1.30 11.56
C LEU A 45 4.00 1.23 12.15
N VAL A 46 3.23 2.30 11.93
CA VAL A 46 1.78 2.29 12.04
C VAL A 46 1.20 2.72 10.70
N CYS A 47 0.20 2.00 10.18
CA CYS A 47 -0.47 2.33 8.92
C CYS A 47 -1.94 1.89 8.88
N ASN A 48 -2.75 2.51 8.03
CA ASN A 48 -4.17 2.18 7.87
C ASN A 48 -4.45 1.04 6.87
N THR A 49 -3.44 0.58 6.15
CA THR A 49 -3.52 -0.49 5.14
C THR A 49 -2.61 -1.64 5.56
N ALA A 50 -3.06 -2.89 5.46
CA ALA A 50 -2.23 -4.04 5.78
C ALA A 50 -1.09 -4.20 4.79
N LEU A 51 0.10 -4.64 5.24
CA LEU A 51 1.25 -4.75 4.34
C LEU A 51 0.95 -5.70 3.18
N GLU A 52 0.27 -6.83 3.44
CA GLU A 52 -0.16 -7.79 2.43
C GLU A 52 -1.10 -7.22 1.35
N ASP A 53 -1.83 -6.15 1.66
CA ASP A 53 -2.75 -5.48 0.74
C ASP A 53 -2.07 -4.36 -0.07
N LEU A 54 -0.85 -3.98 0.30
CA LEU A 54 -0.10 -2.96 -0.41
C LEU A 54 0.46 -3.48 -1.74
N PRO A 55 0.56 -2.61 -2.77
CA PRO A 55 1.28 -2.94 -3.98
C PRO A 55 2.72 -3.35 -3.68
N LEU A 56 3.24 -4.33 -4.42
CA LEU A 56 4.62 -4.77 -4.32
C LEU A 56 5.46 -4.15 -5.42
N ARG A 57 6.68 -3.74 -5.07
CA ARG A 57 7.68 -3.30 -6.03
C ARG A 57 8.21 -4.52 -6.80
N PRO A 58 8.15 -4.55 -8.15
CA PRO A 58 8.59 -5.73 -8.91
C PRO A 58 10.07 -6.10 -8.72
N LEU A 59 10.91 -5.12 -8.39
CA LEU A 59 12.37 -5.31 -8.36
C LEU A 59 12.86 -6.04 -7.10
N ASP A 60 12.26 -5.78 -5.95
CA ASP A 60 12.72 -6.30 -4.65
C ASP A 60 11.59 -6.76 -3.73
N HIS A 61 10.36 -6.79 -4.24
CA HIS A 61 9.14 -7.17 -3.51
C HIS A 61 8.88 -6.33 -2.26
N SER A 62 9.40 -5.10 -2.18
CA SER A 62 9.06 -4.18 -1.10
C SER A 62 7.59 -3.76 -1.19
N HIS A 63 6.93 -3.66 -0.03
CA HIS A 63 5.59 -3.08 0.06
C HIS A 63 5.66 -1.57 -0.17
N ILE A 64 4.79 -1.05 -1.02
CA ILE A 64 4.78 0.35 -1.45
C ILE A 64 3.72 1.12 -0.66
N LEU A 65 4.18 2.03 0.20
CA LEU A 65 3.34 3.04 0.86
C LEU A 65 3.39 4.35 0.07
N ARG A 66 2.23 4.91 -0.25
CA ARG A 66 2.11 6.20 -0.95
C ARG A 66 2.03 7.34 0.05
N ALA A 67 2.97 8.28 -0.04
CA ALA A 67 3.03 9.44 0.85
C ALA A 67 2.11 10.60 0.42
N LEU A 68 1.76 10.68 -0.86
CA LEU A 68 0.99 11.76 -1.47
C LEU A 68 -0.14 11.21 -2.33
N ASP A 69 -1.31 11.83 -2.26
CA ASP A 69 -2.42 11.51 -3.16
C ASP A 69 -1.95 11.55 -4.63
N SER A 70 -2.48 10.65 -5.46
CA SER A 70 -2.16 10.63 -6.89
C SER A 70 -2.59 11.92 -7.60
N ALA A 71 -2.12 12.15 -8.82
CA ALA A 71 -2.81 13.07 -9.71
C ALA A 71 -4.26 12.59 -9.95
N LYS A 72 -5.16 13.49 -10.34
CA LYS A 72 -6.49 13.09 -10.83
C LYS A 72 -6.31 12.29 -12.12
N ALA A 73 -6.97 11.14 -12.20
CA ALA A 73 -7.08 10.37 -13.42
C ALA A 73 -8.11 11.02 -14.37
N ASP A 74 -8.16 10.53 -15.62
CA ASP A 74 -9.04 11.07 -16.68
C ASP A 74 -10.53 10.92 -16.35
N ASP A 75 -10.89 9.95 -15.50
CA ASP A 75 -12.23 9.73 -14.95
C ASP A 75 -12.57 10.65 -13.76
N GLY A 76 -11.62 11.53 -13.38
CA GLY A 76 -11.75 12.46 -12.27
C GLY A 76 -11.45 11.85 -10.89
N VAL A 77 -11.13 10.55 -10.82
CA VAL A 77 -10.86 9.84 -9.56
C VAL A 77 -9.42 10.10 -9.10
N ARG A 78 -9.22 10.20 -7.78
CA ARG A 78 -7.92 10.36 -7.13
C ARG A 78 -7.68 9.20 -6.18
N GLN A 79 -6.50 8.61 -6.22
CA GLN A 79 -6.06 7.67 -5.19
C GLN A 79 -5.52 8.46 -4.01
N HIS A 80 -6.06 8.21 -2.83
CA HIS A 80 -5.59 8.85 -1.62
C HIS A 80 -4.26 8.26 -1.14
N ALA A 81 -3.45 9.08 -0.48
CA ALA A 81 -2.25 8.64 0.21
C ALA A 81 -2.58 7.66 1.34
N ASP A 82 -1.61 6.80 1.66
CA ASP A 82 -1.68 5.98 2.86
C ASP A 82 -1.48 6.86 4.11
N ILE A 83 -2.20 6.53 5.17
CA ILE A 83 -2.03 7.15 6.48
C ILE A 83 -1.06 6.26 7.26
N TYR A 84 0.17 6.73 7.44
CA TYR A 84 1.20 5.96 8.15
C TYR A 84 2.23 6.84 8.86
N LYS A 85 2.92 6.27 9.85
CA LYS A 85 4.11 6.84 10.49
C LYS A 85 5.17 5.76 10.64
N ILE A 86 6.41 6.12 10.32
CA ILE A 86 7.59 5.28 10.50
C ILE A 86 8.44 5.85 11.64
N SER A 87 8.89 4.97 12.52
CA SER A 87 9.80 5.18 13.62
C SER A 87 11.06 4.36 13.36
N ALA A 88 11.97 4.93 12.58
CA ALA A 88 13.24 4.33 12.20
C ALA A 88 14.31 5.43 12.08
N SER A 89 15.59 5.06 12.21
CA SER A 89 16.68 5.97 11.83
C SER A 89 16.80 6.02 10.31
N GLN A 90 17.10 7.19 9.76
CA GLN A 90 17.30 7.38 8.33
C GLN A 90 18.80 7.53 8.03
N GLY A 91 19.31 6.78 7.07
CA GLY A 91 20.71 6.82 6.67
C GLY A 91 21.06 7.99 5.75
N LYS A 92 22.35 8.11 5.43
CA LYS A 92 22.92 9.23 4.62
C LYS A 92 22.59 9.14 3.12
N GLY A 93 21.96 8.07 2.68
CA GLY A 93 21.74 7.77 1.27
C GLY A 93 22.91 7.01 0.66
N GLN A 94 22.59 6.00 -0.14
CA GLN A 94 23.53 5.15 -0.87
C GLN A 94 23.12 5.05 -2.34
N MET A 95 24.09 4.83 -3.22
CA MET A 95 23.84 4.52 -4.62
C MET A 95 23.99 3.00 -4.80
N LEU A 96 22.93 2.35 -5.26
CA LEU A 96 22.93 0.93 -5.58
C LEU A 96 23.03 0.76 -7.10
N GLN A 97 23.85 -0.19 -7.53
CA GLN A 97 23.84 -0.67 -8.90
C GLN A 97 22.98 -1.92 -8.98
N ARG A 98 22.04 -1.94 -9.92
CA ARG A 98 21.13 -3.05 -10.15
C ARG A 98 21.73 -4.05 -11.15
N PRO A 99 21.21 -5.29 -11.22
CA PRO A 99 21.72 -6.30 -12.16
C PRO A 99 21.65 -5.90 -13.64
N ASP A 100 20.69 -5.03 -14.00
CA ASP A 100 20.55 -4.46 -15.35
C ASP A 100 21.52 -3.30 -15.63
N GLY A 101 22.39 -2.96 -14.68
CA GLY A 101 23.35 -1.87 -14.76
C GLY A 101 22.80 -0.50 -14.37
N SER A 102 21.50 -0.38 -14.09
CA SER A 102 20.90 0.87 -13.64
C SER A 102 21.38 1.27 -12.25
N LEU A 103 21.40 2.58 -12.00
CA LEU A 103 21.78 3.16 -10.71
C LEU A 103 20.55 3.70 -9.99
N GLU A 104 20.44 3.38 -8.70
CA GLU A 104 19.33 3.80 -7.86
C GLU A 104 19.83 4.38 -6.55
N ARG A 105 19.36 5.58 -6.22
CA ARG A 105 19.66 6.21 -4.94
C ARG A 105 18.61 5.82 -3.90
N GLN A 106 19.06 5.31 -2.76
CA GLN A 106 18.21 4.91 -1.65
C GLN A 106 18.65 5.57 -0.35
N TYR A 107 17.71 6.05 0.44
CA TYR A 107 17.88 6.51 1.81
C TYR A 107 17.25 5.49 2.73
N ASP A 108 18.08 4.65 3.35
CA ASP A 108 17.65 3.49 4.12
C ASP A 108 17.04 3.86 5.46
N PHE A 109 16.02 3.10 5.84
CA PHE A 109 15.47 3.07 7.19
C PHE A 109 16.06 1.91 7.95
N ARG A 110 16.52 2.17 9.17
CA ARG A 110 17.03 1.15 10.07
C ARG A 110 16.31 1.18 11.40
N CYS A 111 16.07 0.01 11.96
CA CYS A 111 15.55 -0.11 13.31
C CYS A 111 16.47 0.64 14.27
N THR A 112 15.92 1.54 15.08
CA THR A 112 16.67 2.34 16.06
C THR A 112 17.33 1.50 17.15
N ARG A 113 16.84 0.27 17.38
CA ARG A 113 17.35 -0.64 18.40
C ARG A 113 18.42 -1.59 17.89
N CYS A 114 18.13 -2.36 16.84
CA CYS A 114 19.03 -3.42 16.36
C CYS A 114 19.67 -3.12 15.00
N ASN A 115 19.43 -1.93 14.43
CA ASN A 115 19.98 -1.48 13.15
C ASN A 115 19.59 -2.34 11.92
N LEU A 116 18.58 -3.21 12.06
CA LEU A 116 18.03 -4.02 10.97
C LEU A 116 17.50 -3.10 9.87
N PRO A 117 17.82 -3.36 8.58
CA PRO A 117 17.20 -2.66 7.46
C PRO A 117 15.69 -2.89 7.43
N ILE A 118 14.91 -1.81 7.43
CA ILE A 118 13.45 -1.84 7.44
C ILE A 118 12.87 -1.53 6.06
N GLY A 119 13.49 -0.60 5.35
CA GLY A 119 12.90 0.03 4.18
C GLY A 119 13.80 1.12 3.64
N TYR A 120 13.29 1.90 2.69
CA TYR A 120 13.98 3.06 2.15
C TYR A 120 13.02 4.03 1.45
N GLU A 121 13.53 5.22 1.16
CA GLU A 121 12.95 6.20 0.23
C GLU A 121 13.98 6.57 -0.84
N HIS A 122 13.53 7.13 -1.96
CA HIS A 122 14.42 7.68 -2.98
C HIS A 122 14.76 9.17 -2.76
N THR A 123 14.01 9.83 -1.88
CA THR A 123 14.22 11.24 -1.55
C THR A 123 15.01 11.39 -0.26
N PRO A 124 15.87 12.43 -0.16
CA PRO A 124 16.63 12.67 1.05
C PRO A 124 15.73 13.00 2.26
N PRO A 125 16.24 12.83 3.49
CA PRO A 125 15.59 13.30 4.70
C PRO A 125 15.21 14.79 4.63
N PRO A 126 14.20 15.24 5.41
CA PRO A 126 13.42 14.45 6.37
C PRO A 126 12.42 13.47 5.72
N LEU A 127 11.96 12.48 6.49
CA LEU A 127 10.91 11.54 6.07
C LEU A 127 9.68 12.29 5.49
N LYS A 128 9.18 11.85 4.33
CA LYS A 128 8.05 12.48 3.60
C LYS A 128 8.28 13.91 3.07
N SER A 129 9.53 14.39 2.99
CA SER A 129 9.81 15.79 2.55
C SER A 129 9.75 16.03 1.03
N GLY A 130 9.22 15.07 0.26
CA GLY A 130 9.12 15.18 -1.20
C GLY A 130 9.06 13.85 -1.94
N GLY A 131 9.24 12.72 -1.25
CA GLY A 131 9.11 11.38 -1.84
C GLY A 131 7.66 10.97 -2.02
N THR A 132 7.32 10.45 -3.20
CA THR A 132 5.97 9.93 -3.49
C THR A 132 5.69 8.61 -2.77
N PHE A 133 6.74 7.82 -2.53
CA PHE A 133 6.64 6.45 -2.06
C PHE A 133 7.68 6.13 -0.99
N THR A 134 7.25 5.39 0.02
CA THR A 134 8.10 4.71 0.99
C THR A 134 8.05 3.21 0.70
N PHE A 135 9.20 2.54 0.70
CA PHE A 135 9.31 1.11 0.44
C PHE A 135 9.65 0.38 1.74
N ILE A 136 8.83 -0.60 2.13
CA ILE A 136 9.08 -1.47 3.30
C ILE A 136 9.59 -2.81 2.80
N LEU A 137 10.77 -3.23 3.28
CA LEU A 137 11.39 -4.48 2.86
C LEU A 137 10.55 -5.68 3.31
N PRO A 138 10.41 -6.71 2.45
CA PRO A 138 9.66 -7.90 2.81
C PRO A 138 10.32 -8.61 4.00
N GLY A 139 9.51 -9.05 4.96
CA GLY A 139 9.97 -9.76 6.15
C GLY A 139 10.72 -8.92 7.18
N ALA A 140 10.86 -7.60 6.98
CA ALA A 140 11.51 -6.73 7.96
C ALA A 140 10.64 -6.48 9.21
N LEU A 141 9.32 -6.65 9.07
CA LEU A 141 8.32 -6.30 10.08
C LEU A 141 7.37 -7.48 10.36
N THR A 142 6.83 -7.50 11.58
CA THR A 142 5.81 -8.45 12.03
C THR A 142 4.66 -7.71 12.71
N GLN A 143 3.44 -8.24 12.58
CA GLN A 143 2.29 -7.77 13.35
C GLN A 143 2.25 -8.54 14.67
N GLY A 144 2.20 -7.82 15.80
CA GLY A 144 2.14 -8.44 17.11
C GLY A 144 0.76 -9.05 17.38
N VAL A 145 0.74 -10.24 17.98
CA VAL A 145 -0.48 -10.80 18.60
C VAL A 145 -0.30 -10.69 20.11
N ALA A 146 -1.17 -9.94 20.78
CA ALA A 146 -1.18 -9.90 22.24
C ALA A 146 -1.54 -11.29 22.77
N PRO A 147 -0.79 -11.85 23.73
CA PRO A 147 -1.13 -13.15 24.29
C PRO A 147 -2.47 -13.06 25.04
N PRO A 148 -3.27 -14.15 25.10
CA PRO A 148 -4.63 -14.11 25.63
C PRO A 148 -4.74 -13.58 27.07
N ASN A 149 -3.71 -13.80 27.88
CA ASN A 149 -3.60 -13.36 29.27
C ASN A 149 -2.96 -11.98 29.45
N ALA A 150 -2.63 -11.26 28.37
CA ALA A 150 -2.18 -9.86 28.46
C ALA A 150 -3.35 -8.92 28.78
N LEU A 151 -4.59 -9.33 28.50
CA LEU A 151 -5.78 -8.56 28.81
C LEU A 151 -6.29 -8.97 30.19
N LEU A 152 -6.17 -8.05 31.17
CA LEU A 152 -6.60 -8.22 32.56
C LEU A 152 -8.08 -8.64 32.73
N GLU A 153 -8.88 -8.55 31.66
CA GLU A 153 -10.27 -9.01 31.59
C GLU A 153 -10.43 -10.52 31.86
N THR A 154 -9.38 -11.32 31.63
CA THR A 154 -9.38 -12.77 31.91
C THR A 154 -8.87 -13.15 33.31
N MET A 155 -8.45 -12.18 34.14
CA MET A 155 -7.92 -12.41 35.49
C MET A 155 -8.91 -12.10 36.62
N ARG A 156 -10.22 -12.02 36.33
CA ARG A 156 -11.28 -11.76 37.30
C ARG A 156 -12.15 -12.98 37.55
#